data_AF-A0A929IDP1-F1
#
_entry.id   AF-A0A929IDP1-F1
#
_cell.length_a   1.000
_cell.length_b   1.000
_cell.length_c   1.000
_cell.angle_alpha   90.00
_cell.angle_beta   90.00
_cell.angle_gamma   90.00
#
_symmetry.space_group_name_H-M   'P 1'
#
loop_
_entity.id
_entity.type
_entity.pdbx_description
1 polymer ?
#
loop_
_entity_poly.entity_id
_entity_poly.type
_entity_poly.pdbx_seq_one_letter_code
_entity_poly.pdbx_strand_id
1 'polypeptide(L)'
;SVRSSAIHEDMMASFAGQYETALNVPAEDILTQYKNILSSQFTPRALFYYKDKGFHVEEMAMAVGVIAMVQARASGIMYSRDPGNPQTNAILLNAVWGLGEYAVGGVVPANNYMVSGDGERKITIQETGLQEVMLIGGAEGDTEEVQVPEELLGKPCLSDDQIYELASCARKVEAYFGQPQDMEWAMDQKGRLYLLQSRPLRVASPGAPIDEKRSAATKGHKILLDKGTIACRGVGAGPVHIVNHEEDLADFPDNGVLVVRHTHPEFAVALQKASAVVSDIGTVLGHLATVAREYGVPAILNTENATKVLKNGMHVTVDAVYANIYEGVVEELLMKKDSDDTFKASPVLKQLREILQIIIPLNLTDPRGPNFSPAGCKTLHDITRFAHEVSLRAMFDLSRVSRFADKSTKQLVCEVPMQWWVLDLEDGIKKGLTGKKIRYEEIESIPMRALWEGMTAVPWKGPPAVDARGFLAVMLSASTDPSIDPAVGKGFAEKNYIIISKHFCNMSSRLGFHFSTTEAYVADNPDENYISFIFKGGAAAADRKVRRVRLVEKLLQQFDFRIDVKDDSLFARLQGYDQDYTNERLRILGHIIIHTRQLDMGMSSNARANWYYEDILKGIRSFVNIPH
;
A
#
# COMPACT_ATOMS: atom_id res chain seq x y z
N SER A 1 11.19 11.78 33.79
CA SER A 1 11.13 11.53 32.34
C SER A 1 9.88 12.20 31.78
N VAL A 2 9.97 12.65 30.54
CA VAL A 2 8.85 13.15 29.75
C VAL A 2 8.70 12.24 28.54
N ARG A 3 7.56 11.54 28.40
CA ARG A 3 7.34 10.47 27.43
C ARG A 3 6.16 10.77 26.50
N SER A 4 6.23 10.34 25.25
CA SER A 4 5.09 10.30 24.33
C SER A 4 4.04 9.26 24.75
N SER A 5 2.78 9.55 24.46
CA SER A 5 1.64 8.61 24.60
C SER A 5 0.54 8.98 23.59
N ALA A 6 0.72 8.58 22.34
CA ALA A 6 -0.20 8.85 21.24
C ALA A 6 -1.41 7.90 21.26
N ILE A 7 -2.57 8.34 20.74
CA ILE A 7 -3.82 7.55 20.74
C ILE A 7 -3.66 6.16 20.07
N HIS A 8 -2.81 6.08 19.06
CA HIS A 8 -2.56 4.86 18.28
C HIS A 8 -1.32 4.10 18.73
N GLU A 9 -0.55 4.68 19.67
CA GLU A 9 0.54 3.99 20.35
C GLU A 9 -0.08 2.78 21.09
N ASP A 10 0.46 1.59 20.83
CA ASP A 10 0.06 0.31 21.42
C ASP A 10 -1.28 -0.34 20.97
N MET A 11 -2.14 0.32 20.17
CA MET A 11 -3.40 -0.29 19.68
C MET A 11 -3.29 -1.01 18.32
N MET A 12 -2.76 -0.35 17.28
CA MET A 12 -2.64 -0.93 15.92
C MET A 12 -1.19 -1.10 15.45
N ALA A 13 -0.27 -0.30 15.98
CA ALA A 13 1.17 -0.27 15.70
C ALA A 13 1.90 0.06 17.00
N SER A 14 3.13 -0.44 17.23
CA SER A 14 3.81 -0.13 18.50
C SER A 14 4.39 1.28 18.55
N PHE A 15 4.47 1.97 17.40
CA PHE A 15 5.11 3.29 17.23
C PHE A 15 6.47 3.42 17.94
N ALA A 16 7.12 2.30 18.26
CA ALA A 16 8.30 2.30 19.10
C ALA A 16 9.38 3.20 18.48
N GLY A 17 9.99 4.07 19.29
CA GLY A 17 11.06 4.96 18.85
C GLY A 17 10.73 5.89 17.66
N GLN A 18 9.44 6.14 17.39
CA GLN A 18 8.99 7.10 16.37
C GLN A 18 8.82 8.51 16.94
N TYR A 19 8.52 8.61 18.23
CA TYR A 19 8.34 9.87 18.95
C TYR A 19 9.48 10.06 19.95
N GLU A 20 9.77 11.32 20.24
CA GLU A 20 10.83 11.65 21.19
C GLU A 20 10.41 11.31 22.63
N THR A 21 11.41 10.92 23.42
CA THR A 21 11.29 10.78 24.88
C THR A 21 12.50 11.44 25.50
N ALA A 22 12.28 12.22 26.55
CA ALA A 22 13.35 12.89 27.28
C ALA A 22 13.51 12.28 28.68
N LEU A 23 14.72 11.78 28.96
CA LEU A 23 15.09 11.24 30.27
C LEU A 23 15.81 12.30 31.11
N ASN A 24 15.74 12.14 32.44
CA ASN A 24 16.41 13.03 33.41
C ASN A 24 16.18 14.55 33.22
N VAL A 25 14.94 14.94 32.88
CA VAL A 25 14.57 16.34 32.62
C VAL A 25 14.42 17.15 33.92
N PRO A 26 15.13 18.28 34.09
CA PRO A 26 14.94 19.21 35.20
C PRO A 26 13.54 19.84 35.20
N ALA A 27 13.06 20.26 36.38
CA ALA A 27 11.70 20.79 36.52
C ALA A 27 11.43 22.02 35.65
N GLU A 28 12.44 22.87 35.44
CA GLU A 28 12.39 24.07 34.61
C GLU A 28 12.26 23.77 33.11
N ASP A 29 12.75 22.62 32.65
CA ASP A 29 12.76 22.24 31.23
C ASP A 29 11.55 21.40 30.80
N ILE A 30 10.69 21.00 31.74
CA ILE A 30 9.52 20.15 31.46
C ILE A 30 8.65 20.75 30.35
N LEU A 31 8.41 22.06 30.37
CA LEU A 31 7.56 22.72 29.37
C LEU A 31 8.21 22.74 27.98
N THR A 32 9.53 22.89 27.93
CA THR A 32 10.30 22.85 26.67
C THR A 32 10.25 21.45 26.10
N GLN A 33 10.53 20.43 26.91
CA GLN A 33 10.50 19.04 26.48
C GLN A 33 9.10 18.57 26.08
N TYR A 34 8.06 19.05 26.76
CA TYR A 34 6.67 18.82 26.35
C TYR A 34 6.40 19.26 24.90
N LYS A 35 6.88 20.45 24.52
CA LYS A 35 6.71 20.98 23.16
C LYS A 35 7.52 20.20 22.14
N ASN A 36 8.76 19.83 22.48
CA ASN A 36 9.63 19.03 21.60
C ASN A 36 8.98 17.68 21.28
N ILE A 37 8.49 16.98 22.32
CA ILE A 37 7.81 15.70 22.17
C ILE A 37 6.56 15.84 21.30
N LEU A 38 5.71 16.86 21.52
CA LEU A 38 4.58 17.12 20.61
C LEU A 38 5.02 17.40 19.17
N SER A 39 6.09 18.16 18.97
CA SER A 39 6.60 18.45 17.63
C SER A 39 7.14 17.21 16.91
N SER A 40 7.61 16.19 17.66
CA SER A 40 8.13 14.94 17.10
C SER A 40 7.09 14.17 16.26
N GLN A 41 5.79 14.42 16.48
CA GLN A 41 4.70 13.87 15.66
C GLN A 41 4.74 14.33 14.20
N PHE A 42 5.34 15.48 13.95
CA PHE A 42 5.42 16.11 12.64
C PHE A 42 6.79 15.91 11.97
N THR A 43 7.62 15.02 12.52
CA THR A 43 8.85 14.59 11.84
C THR A 43 8.49 13.85 10.55
N PRO A 44 9.33 13.92 9.50
CA PRO A 44 9.08 13.22 8.25
C PRO A 44 8.79 11.72 8.47
N ARG A 45 9.57 11.06 9.33
CA ARG A 45 9.42 9.65 9.70
C ARG A 45 8.04 9.34 10.27
N ALA A 46 7.57 10.13 11.25
CA ALA A 46 6.26 9.96 11.85
C ALA A 46 5.12 10.21 10.83
N LEU A 47 5.21 11.28 10.02
CA LEU A 47 4.20 11.61 9.01
C LEU A 47 4.09 10.55 7.92
N PHE A 48 5.23 10.01 7.45
CA PHE A 48 5.25 8.91 6.47
C PHE A 48 4.60 7.65 7.06
N TYR A 49 4.96 7.27 8.30
CA TYR A 49 4.36 6.13 8.98
C TYR A 49 2.84 6.29 9.14
N TYR A 50 2.39 7.48 9.53
CA TYR A 50 0.99 7.80 9.75
C TYR A 50 0.16 7.71 8.46
N LYS A 51 0.68 8.27 7.37
CA LYS A 51 0.07 8.23 6.03
C LYS A 51 0.01 6.81 5.47
N ASP A 52 1.07 6.02 5.66
CA ASP A 52 1.17 4.64 5.17
C ASP A 52 0.13 3.71 5.85
N LYS A 53 -0.09 3.90 7.15
CA LYS A 53 -1.13 3.17 7.89
C LYS A 53 -2.56 3.66 7.59
N GLY A 54 -2.70 4.74 6.81
CA GLY A 54 -3.99 5.26 6.36
C GLY A 54 -4.76 6.05 7.41
N PHE A 55 -4.09 6.58 8.43
CA PHE A 55 -4.73 7.38 9.48
C PHE A 55 -4.95 8.84 9.05
N HIS A 56 -6.00 9.48 9.57
CA HIS A 56 -6.32 10.88 9.30
C HIS A 56 -5.55 11.84 10.20
N VAL A 57 -5.15 13.02 9.71
CA VAL A 57 -4.35 13.99 10.50
C VAL A 57 -5.02 14.38 11.83
N GLU A 58 -6.36 14.40 11.88
CA GLU A 58 -7.14 14.69 13.08
C GLU A 58 -6.98 13.62 14.19
N GLU A 59 -6.49 12.43 13.83
CA GLU A 59 -6.24 11.32 14.73
C GLU A 59 -4.84 11.37 15.38
N MET A 60 -3.99 12.34 14.99
CA MET A 60 -2.62 12.55 15.51
C MET A 60 -2.59 13.16 16.92
N ALA A 61 -3.62 13.00 17.74
CA ALA A 61 -3.58 13.49 19.11
C ALA A 61 -2.63 12.64 19.99
N MET A 62 -1.86 13.31 20.84
CA MET A 62 -0.94 12.67 21.78
C MET A 62 -0.96 13.33 23.15
N ALA A 63 -0.99 12.48 24.17
CA ALA A 63 -0.70 12.86 25.53
C ALA A 63 0.81 12.81 25.78
N VAL A 64 1.30 13.64 26.69
CA VAL A 64 2.70 13.62 27.12
C VAL A 64 2.74 13.30 28.60
N GLY A 65 3.34 12.17 28.95
CA GLY A 65 3.45 11.68 30.33
C GLY A 65 4.68 12.26 31.03
N VAL A 66 4.47 12.98 32.14
CA VAL A 66 5.55 13.45 33.02
C VAL A 66 5.62 12.53 34.23
N ILE A 67 6.69 11.74 34.32
CA ILE A 67 6.87 10.68 35.33
C ILE A 67 8.13 10.96 36.15
N ALA A 68 8.07 10.71 37.46
CA ALA A 68 9.23 10.81 38.33
C ALA A 68 10.36 9.88 37.84
N MET A 69 11.56 10.41 37.70
CA MET A 69 12.70 9.65 37.18
C MET A 69 13.25 8.67 38.23
N VAL A 70 13.50 7.43 37.83
CA VAL A 70 14.24 6.45 38.64
C VAL A 70 15.72 6.56 38.29
N GLN A 71 16.55 6.87 39.29
CA GLN A 71 18.01 6.81 39.14
C GLN A 71 18.45 5.35 39.14
N ALA A 72 18.41 4.75 37.94
CA ALA A 72 18.55 3.31 37.78
C ALA A 72 20.01 2.87 37.93
N ARG A 73 20.23 1.87 38.80
CA ARG A 73 21.46 1.08 38.83
C ARG A 73 21.49 0.08 37.68
N ALA A 74 20.35 -0.56 37.43
CA ALA A 74 20.14 -1.44 36.28
C ALA A 74 18.70 -1.28 35.81
N SER A 75 18.46 -1.60 34.55
CA SER A 75 17.13 -1.52 33.95
C SER A 75 17.05 -2.43 32.74
N GLY A 76 15.85 -2.58 32.18
CA GLY A 76 15.70 -3.28 30.93
C GLY A 76 14.25 -3.63 30.63
N ILE A 77 14.09 -4.68 29.83
CA ILE A 77 12.81 -5.12 29.28
C ILE A 77 12.53 -6.53 29.77
N MET A 78 11.25 -6.85 29.96
CA MET A 78 10.82 -8.21 30.26
C MET A 78 9.54 -8.55 29.49
N TYR A 79 9.46 -9.80 29.04
CA TYR A 79 8.30 -10.35 28.36
C TYR A 79 7.70 -11.46 29.19
N SER A 80 6.38 -11.43 29.37
CA SER A 80 5.68 -12.46 30.13
C SER A 80 5.62 -13.82 29.42
N ARG A 81 5.93 -13.84 28.12
CA ARG A 81 6.06 -15.01 27.25
C ARG A 81 7.29 -14.89 26.35
N ASP A 82 7.83 -16.01 25.90
CA ASP A 82 8.81 -16.05 24.82
C ASP A 82 8.17 -15.59 23.50
N PRO A 83 8.59 -14.44 22.93
CA PRO A 83 8.04 -13.97 21.67
C PRO A 83 8.40 -14.86 20.47
N GLY A 84 9.53 -15.57 20.54
CA GLY A 84 10.01 -16.49 19.50
C GLY A 84 9.40 -17.88 19.61
N ASN A 85 8.97 -18.29 20.80
CA ASN A 85 8.27 -19.55 21.04
C ASN A 85 7.15 -19.40 22.09
N PRO A 86 5.95 -18.98 21.69
CA PRO A 86 4.93 -18.59 22.66
C PRO A 86 4.35 -19.75 23.48
N GLN A 87 4.58 -20.97 23.01
CA GLN A 87 4.14 -22.20 23.65
C GLN A 87 5.06 -22.60 24.80
N THR A 88 6.31 -22.12 24.83
CA THR A 88 7.14 -22.26 26.02
C THR A 88 6.63 -21.28 27.06
N ASN A 89 6.03 -21.82 28.13
CA ASN A 89 5.62 -21.06 29.31
C ASN A 89 6.88 -20.51 30.01
N ALA A 90 7.48 -19.48 29.44
CA ALA A 90 8.77 -18.93 29.83
C ALA A 90 8.73 -17.40 29.78
N ILE A 91 9.38 -16.77 30.73
CA ILE A 91 9.50 -15.31 30.87
C ILE A 91 10.91 -14.95 30.45
N LEU A 92 11.04 -13.97 29.56
CA LEU A 92 12.34 -13.46 29.13
C LEU A 92 12.60 -12.13 29.82
N LEU A 93 13.81 -11.98 30.33
CA LEU A 93 14.29 -10.79 31.01
C LEU A 93 15.58 -10.34 30.36
N ASN A 94 15.69 -9.05 30.13
CA ASN A 94 16.89 -8.41 29.63
C ASN A 94 17.27 -7.28 30.57
N ALA A 95 18.56 -7.19 30.89
CA ALA A 95 19.09 -6.22 31.82
C ALA A 95 20.38 -5.57 31.30
N VAL A 96 20.47 -4.26 31.48
CA VAL A 96 21.67 -3.45 31.28
C VAL A 96 21.98 -2.64 32.54
N TRP A 97 23.24 -2.25 32.70
CA TRP A 97 23.63 -1.27 33.71
C TRP A 97 23.13 0.13 33.33
N GLY A 98 22.72 0.91 34.33
CA GLY A 98 22.21 2.28 34.13
C GLY A 98 20.77 2.33 33.62
N LEU A 99 20.47 3.38 32.83
CA LEU A 99 19.17 3.70 32.26
C LEU A 99 18.81 2.80 31.06
N GLY A 100 17.51 2.54 30.89
CA GLY A 100 17.01 1.46 30.03
C GLY A 100 17.02 1.75 28.54
N GLU A 101 17.37 2.98 28.15
CA GLU A 101 17.42 3.40 26.74
C GLU A 101 18.36 2.51 25.93
N TYR A 102 19.50 2.11 26.51
CA TYR A 102 20.46 1.22 25.83
C TYR A 102 19.95 -0.22 25.71
N ALA A 103 19.10 -0.68 26.64
CA ALA A 103 18.42 -1.97 26.51
C ALA A 103 17.38 -1.95 25.39
N VAL A 104 16.59 -0.88 25.29
CA VAL A 104 15.56 -0.70 24.24
C VAL A 104 16.17 -0.53 22.86
N GLY A 105 17.21 0.30 22.75
CA GLY A 105 17.94 0.54 21.51
C GLY A 105 18.82 -0.62 21.06
N GLY A 106 19.15 -1.56 21.96
CA GLY A 106 20.09 -2.65 21.66
C GLY A 106 21.52 -2.16 21.44
N VAL A 107 21.89 -1.04 22.06
CA VAL A 107 23.19 -0.37 21.88
C VAL A 107 24.33 -1.20 22.50
N VAL A 108 24.06 -1.87 23.62
CA VAL A 108 25.04 -2.68 24.36
C VAL A 108 24.62 -4.15 24.48
N PRO A 109 25.58 -5.09 24.58
CA PRO A 109 25.29 -6.51 24.82
C PRO A 109 24.66 -6.70 26.22
N ALA A 110 23.35 -6.87 26.25
CA ALA A 110 22.62 -7.00 27.51
C ALA A 110 22.75 -8.39 28.15
N ASN A 111 22.39 -8.49 29.43
CA ASN A 111 22.26 -9.76 30.14
C ASN A 111 20.88 -10.34 29.88
N ASN A 112 20.81 -11.58 29.40
CA ASN A 112 19.57 -12.27 29.09
C ASN A 112 19.30 -13.39 30.08
N TYR A 113 18.07 -13.46 30.58
CA TYR A 113 17.61 -14.52 31.46
C TYR A 113 16.30 -15.09 30.93
N MET A 114 16.17 -16.41 30.97
CA MET A 114 14.91 -17.10 30.72
C MET A 114 14.48 -17.84 31.97
N VAL A 115 13.29 -17.51 32.48
CA VAL A 115 12.75 -18.02 33.73
C VAL A 115 11.48 -18.83 33.45
N SER A 116 11.25 -19.87 34.23
CA SER A 116 10.00 -20.64 34.15
C SER A 116 8.77 -19.75 34.38
N GLY A 117 7.79 -19.87 33.49
CA GLY A 117 6.50 -19.19 33.59
C GLY A 117 5.48 -19.93 34.48
N ASP A 118 5.74 -21.18 34.85
CA ASP A 118 4.92 -21.97 35.79
C ASP A 118 5.05 -21.51 37.26
N GLY A 119 5.90 -20.51 37.51
CA GLY A 119 6.14 -19.94 38.83
C GLY A 119 7.19 -20.67 39.66
N GLU A 120 7.82 -21.69 39.09
CA GLU A 120 9.02 -22.29 39.66
C GLU A 120 10.17 -21.28 39.69
N ARG A 121 10.92 -21.23 40.80
CA ARG A 121 12.17 -20.48 40.89
C ARG A 121 13.28 -21.22 40.12
N LYS A 122 13.19 -21.20 38.80
CA LYS A 122 14.12 -21.87 37.89
C LYS A 122 14.52 -20.96 36.75
N ILE A 123 15.82 -20.70 36.63
CA ILE A 123 16.44 -20.01 35.50
C ILE A 123 16.91 -21.10 34.53
N THR A 124 16.40 -21.06 33.30
CA THR A 124 16.68 -22.05 32.25
C THR A 124 17.83 -21.60 31.35
N ILE A 125 17.96 -20.30 31.11
CA ILE A 125 19.05 -19.69 30.35
C ILE A 125 19.53 -18.46 31.11
N GLN A 126 20.85 -18.29 31.18
CA GLN A 126 21.51 -17.11 31.72
C GLN A 126 22.73 -16.79 30.87
N GLU A 127 22.68 -15.66 30.17
CA GLU A 127 23.74 -15.19 29.30
C GLU A 127 24.14 -13.78 29.75
N THR A 128 25.44 -13.58 29.97
CA THR A 128 25.97 -12.29 30.40
C THR A 128 26.70 -11.64 29.23
N GLY A 129 26.13 -10.57 28.68
CA GLY A 129 26.80 -9.71 27.72
C GLY A 129 27.85 -8.80 28.39
N LEU A 130 28.97 -8.58 27.70
CA LEU A 130 30.01 -7.64 28.12
C LEU A 130 29.54 -6.20 27.80
N GLN A 131 29.25 -5.43 28.84
CA GLN A 131 28.79 -4.04 28.73
C GLN A 131 29.93 -3.09 29.08
N GLU A 132 30.53 -2.47 28.07
CA GLU A 132 31.65 -1.54 28.26
C GLU A 132 31.17 -0.15 28.72
N VAL A 133 29.97 0.24 28.32
CA VAL A 133 29.36 1.55 28.63
C VAL A 133 27.97 1.40 29.25
N MET A 134 27.57 2.40 30.04
CA MET A 134 26.23 2.53 30.62
C MET A 134 25.75 3.97 30.56
N LEU A 135 24.43 4.16 30.48
CA LEU A 135 23.81 5.48 30.47
C LEU A 135 23.35 5.86 31.88
N ILE A 136 23.70 7.06 32.35
CA ILE A 136 23.30 7.59 33.65
C ILE A 136 22.59 8.94 33.51
N GLY A 137 21.87 9.39 34.54
CA GLY A 137 21.35 10.75 34.59
C GLY A 137 22.45 11.75 34.94
N GLY A 138 22.64 12.78 34.12
CA GLY A 138 23.54 13.89 34.39
C GLY A 138 23.10 14.74 35.60
N ALA A 139 24.06 15.42 36.23
CA ALA A 139 23.80 16.21 37.44
C ALA A 139 22.95 17.48 37.18
N GLU A 140 23.06 18.05 35.97
CA GLU A 140 22.36 19.29 35.56
C GLU A 140 21.14 19.02 34.67
N GLY A 141 20.83 17.75 34.40
CA GLY A 141 19.85 17.33 33.40
C GLY A 141 20.44 16.35 32.39
N ASP A 142 19.61 15.87 31.48
CA ASP A 142 19.96 14.96 30.38
C ASP A 142 20.65 13.64 30.83
N THR A 143 21.07 12.86 29.85
CA THR A 143 21.74 11.58 30.08
C THR A 143 23.18 11.63 29.62
N GLU A 144 24.06 10.95 30.36
CA GLU A 144 25.49 10.88 30.09
C GLU A 144 25.92 9.42 29.91
N GLU A 145 26.69 9.14 28.87
CA GLU A 145 27.34 7.84 28.69
C GLU A 145 28.63 7.79 29.51
N VAL A 146 28.76 6.77 30.35
CA VAL A 146 29.96 6.53 31.16
C VAL A 146 30.44 5.10 31.00
N GLN A 147 31.75 4.88 31.22
CA GLN A 147 32.32 3.54 31.25
C GLN A 147 31.76 2.74 32.43
N VAL A 148 31.41 1.47 32.20
CA VAL A 148 31.02 0.57 33.28
C VAL A 148 32.25 0.34 34.18
N PRO A 149 32.14 0.54 35.51
CA PRO A 149 33.24 0.29 36.42
C PRO A 149 33.79 -1.13 36.25
N GLU A 150 35.12 -1.30 36.31
CA GLU A 150 35.78 -2.61 36.15
C GLU A 150 35.22 -3.68 37.10
N GLU A 151 34.75 -3.27 38.28
CA GLU A 151 34.14 -4.16 39.27
C GLU A 151 32.79 -4.75 38.81
N LEU A 152 32.09 -4.12 37.87
CA LEU A 152 30.79 -4.54 37.33
C LEU A 152 30.92 -5.17 35.94
N LEU A 153 32.03 -4.95 35.25
CA LEU A 153 32.28 -5.46 33.92
C LEU A 153 32.22 -6.99 33.89
N GLY A 154 31.37 -7.53 33.00
CA GLY A 154 31.16 -8.98 32.87
C GLY A 154 30.41 -9.65 34.04
N LYS A 155 29.89 -8.88 35.00
CA LYS A 155 29.02 -9.39 36.08
C LYS A 155 27.54 -9.28 35.71
N PRO A 156 26.68 -10.16 36.25
CA PRO A 156 25.25 -10.07 36.05
C PRO A 156 24.67 -8.80 36.67
N CYS A 157 23.79 -8.10 35.94
CA CYS A 157 23.09 -6.90 36.41
C CYS A 157 22.13 -7.17 37.58
N LEU A 158 21.64 -8.40 37.68
CA LEU A 158 20.61 -8.83 38.63
C LEU A 158 21.07 -10.05 39.43
N SER A 159 20.60 -10.14 40.67
CA SER A 159 20.64 -11.36 41.47
C SER A 159 19.46 -12.28 41.16
N ASP A 160 19.59 -13.57 41.47
CA ASP A 160 18.54 -14.57 41.26
C ASP A 160 17.21 -14.19 41.93
N ASP A 161 17.24 -13.65 43.15
CA ASP A 161 16.02 -13.20 43.83
C ASP A 161 15.33 -12.05 43.10
N GLN A 162 16.09 -11.11 42.53
CA GLN A 162 15.54 -10.01 41.73
C GLN A 162 14.96 -10.50 40.40
N ILE A 163 15.62 -11.48 39.78
CA ILE A 163 15.10 -12.17 38.58
C ILE A 163 13.75 -12.82 38.87
N TYR A 164 13.62 -13.51 40.01
CA TYR A 164 12.36 -14.13 40.41
C TYR A 164 11.28 -13.11 40.80
N GLU A 165 11.65 -11.98 41.39
CA GLU A 165 10.73 -10.90 41.72
C GLU A 165 10.15 -10.27 40.44
N LEU A 166 10.99 -9.97 39.45
CA LEU A 166 10.56 -9.48 38.13
C LEU A 166 9.69 -10.51 37.41
N ALA A 167 10.07 -11.80 37.42
CA ALA A 167 9.26 -12.87 36.85
C ALA A 167 7.91 -13.02 37.56
N SER A 168 7.84 -12.76 38.87
CA SER A 168 6.55 -12.72 39.60
C SER A 168 5.71 -11.51 39.19
N CYS A 169 6.33 -10.35 39.00
CA CYS A 169 5.68 -9.15 38.49
C CYS A 169 5.08 -9.40 37.11
N ALA A 170 5.86 -9.92 36.15
CA ALA A 170 5.42 -10.22 34.79
C ALA A 170 4.18 -11.12 34.75
N ARG A 171 4.13 -12.16 35.61
CA ARG A 171 2.96 -13.04 35.74
C ARG A 171 1.72 -12.32 36.24
N LYS A 172 1.87 -11.45 37.25
CA LYS A 172 0.74 -10.67 37.78
C LYS A 172 0.19 -9.72 36.73
N VAL A 173 1.07 -9.09 35.94
CA VAL A 173 0.67 -8.16 34.88
C VAL A 173 -0.02 -8.89 33.73
N GLU A 174 0.51 -10.03 33.25
CA GLU A 174 -0.17 -10.87 32.25
C GLU A 174 -1.54 -11.35 32.76
N ALA A 175 -1.62 -11.82 34.02
CA ALA A 175 -2.89 -12.27 34.60
C ALA A 175 -3.93 -11.14 34.70
N TYR A 176 -3.49 -9.91 34.98
CA TYR A 176 -4.36 -8.74 35.05
C TYR A 176 -4.91 -8.35 33.69
N PHE A 177 -4.07 -8.32 32.65
CA PHE A 177 -4.48 -7.94 31.29
C PHE A 177 -5.07 -9.08 30.46
N GLY A 178 -4.94 -10.33 30.91
CA GLY A 178 -5.48 -11.52 30.22
C GLY A 178 -4.76 -11.86 28.91
N GLN A 179 -3.61 -11.26 28.64
CA GLN A 179 -2.82 -11.47 27.41
C GLN A 179 -1.34 -11.22 27.67
N PRO A 180 -0.42 -11.83 26.88
CA PRO A 180 1.02 -11.63 27.04
C PRO A 180 1.43 -10.16 27.00
N GLN A 181 2.45 -9.80 27.78
CA GLN A 181 2.87 -8.40 27.97
C GLN A 181 4.36 -8.20 27.66
N ASP A 182 4.67 -7.04 27.09
CA ASP A 182 6.00 -6.43 26.94
C ASP A 182 6.10 -5.31 27.98
N MET A 183 7.14 -5.34 28.81
CA MET A 183 7.24 -4.50 30.01
C MET A 183 8.63 -3.91 30.17
N GLU A 184 8.69 -2.62 30.53
CA GLU A 184 9.93 -1.95 30.93
C GLU A 184 10.03 -1.88 32.45
N TRP A 185 11.23 -2.08 32.98
CA TRP A 185 11.50 -2.02 34.41
C TRP A 185 12.82 -1.30 34.71
N ALA A 186 12.93 -0.77 35.92
CA ALA A 186 14.17 -0.19 36.44
C ALA A 186 14.39 -0.56 37.90
N MET A 187 15.66 -0.68 38.28
CA MET A 187 16.10 -0.92 39.64
C MET A 187 16.87 0.29 40.15
N ASP A 188 16.48 0.86 41.29
CA ASP A 188 17.22 1.98 41.87
C ASP A 188 18.53 1.54 42.55
N GLN A 189 19.33 2.51 42.99
CA GLN A 189 20.59 2.28 43.71
C GLN A 189 20.45 1.47 45.01
N LYS A 190 19.24 1.42 45.60
CA LYS A 190 18.94 0.64 46.80
C LYS A 190 18.46 -0.78 46.49
N GLY A 191 18.38 -1.16 45.20
CA GLY A 191 17.92 -2.46 44.76
C GLY A 191 16.40 -2.59 44.69
N ARG A 192 15.64 -1.49 44.79
CA ARG A 192 14.17 -1.53 44.66
C ARG A 192 13.77 -1.53 43.19
N LEU A 193 12.85 -2.42 42.83
CA LEU A 193 12.36 -2.60 41.46
C LEU A 193 11.10 -1.76 41.20
N TYR A 194 11.04 -1.15 40.03
CA TYR A 194 9.93 -0.34 39.55
C TYR A 194 9.52 -0.82 38.16
N LEU A 195 8.22 -0.99 37.94
CA LEU A 195 7.65 -1.19 36.61
C LEU A 195 7.38 0.18 35.98
N LEU A 196 7.94 0.42 34.80
CA LEU A 196 7.85 1.72 34.12
C LEU A 196 6.75 1.74 33.07
N GLN A 197 6.63 0.67 32.29
CA GLN A 197 5.66 0.56 31.20
C GLN A 197 5.22 -0.90 31.03
N SER A 198 4.00 -1.11 30.57
CA SER A 198 3.48 -2.41 30.13
C SER A 198 2.59 -2.20 28.92
N ARG A 199 2.74 -3.05 27.91
CA ARG A 199 1.89 -3.06 26.72
C ARG A 199 1.67 -4.48 26.21
N PRO A 200 0.61 -4.73 25.41
CA PRO A 200 0.34 -6.05 24.85
C PRO A 200 1.51 -6.54 23.99
N LEU A 201 2.03 -7.72 24.31
CA LEU A 201 3.02 -8.40 23.47
C LEU A 201 2.30 -9.01 22.27
N ARG A 202 2.67 -8.58 21.06
CA ARG A 202 2.24 -9.24 19.83
C ARG A 202 3.09 -10.47 19.57
N VAL A 203 2.42 -11.60 19.56
CA VAL A 203 3.01 -12.93 19.49
C VAL A 203 2.62 -13.55 18.15
N ALA A 204 3.60 -14.06 17.40
CA ALA A 204 3.31 -14.77 16.15
C ALA A 204 2.60 -16.11 16.44
N SER A 205 1.61 -16.48 15.62
CA SER A 205 0.91 -17.77 15.73
C SER A 205 1.90 -18.95 15.70
N PRO A 206 1.61 -20.07 16.38
CA PRO A 206 2.52 -21.20 16.46
C PRO A 206 2.85 -21.78 15.08
N GLY A 207 4.13 -21.82 14.72
CA GLY A 207 4.59 -22.57 13.55
C GLY A 207 4.51 -24.06 13.80
N ALA A 208 4.04 -24.82 12.79
CA ALA A 208 3.94 -26.28 12.81
C ALA A 208 5.30 -26.97 13.10
N PRO A 209 5.27 -28.21 13.62
CA PRO A 209 6.48 -29.00 13.90
C PRO A 209 7.38 -29.16 12.66
N ILE A 210 8.66 -29.45 12.91
CA ILE A 210 9.71 -29.74 11.91
C ILE A 210 9.17 -30.73 10.86
N ASP A 211 8.96 -30.24 9.63
CA ASP A 211 8.41 -31.01 8.52
C ASP A 211 9.57 -31.73 7.78
N GLU A 212 9.55 -33.05 7.68
CA GLU A 212 10.53 -33.86 6.91
C GLU A 212 10.65 -33.38 5.45
N LYS A 213 9.59 -32.75 4.91
CA LYS A 213 9.58 -32.14 3.58
C LYS A 213 10.55 -30.98 3.42
N ARG A 214 10.84 -30.24 4.49
CA ARG A 214 11.74 -29.07 4.44
C ARG A 214 13.21 -29.48 4.33
N SER A 215 13.60 -30.59 4.98
CA SER A 215 14.94 -31.16 4.85
C SER A 215 15.23 -31.68 3.43
N ALA A 216 14.19 -32.02 2.65
CA ALA A 216 14.32 -32.35 1.24
C ALA A 216 14.44 -31.09 0.36
N ALA A 217 13.69 -30.03 0.68
CA ALA A 217 13.71 -28.74 -0.03
C ALA A 217 15.05 -27.99 0.10
N THR A 218 15.75 -28.13 1.23
CA THR A 218 17.05 -27.45 1.46
C THR A 218 18.25 -28.26 0.96
N LYS A 219 18.02 -29.45 0.37
CA LYS A 219 19.07 -30.41 0.04
C LYS A 219 19.81 -29.98 -1.24
N GLY A 220 21.05 -29.53 -1.10
CA GLY A 220 21.91 -29.10 -2.21
C GLY A 220 22.17 -27.59 -2.27
N HIS A 221 21.51 -26.80 -1.42
CA HIS A 221 21.79 -25.37 -1.28
C HIS A 221 22.92 -25.13 -0.27
N LYS A 222 23.84 -24.23 -0.61
CA LYS A 222 24.95 -23.86 0.26
C LYS A 222 24.46 -22.91 1.36
N ILE A 223 24.71 -23.26 2.61
CA ILE A 223 24.46 -22.38 3.75
C ILE A 223 25.65 -21.42 3.87
N LEU A 224 25.36 -20.12 3.85
CA LEU A 224 26.33 -19.04 4.06
C LEU A 224 26.52 -18.77 5.56
N LEU A 225 25.42 -18.79 6.33
CA LEU A 225 25.38 -18.61 7.78
C LEU A 225 24.30 -19.52 8.38
N ASP A 226 24.61 -20.14 9.52
CA ASP A 226 23.75 -21.06 10.27
C ASP A 226 23.59 -20.63 11.75
N LYS A 227 23.81 -19.34 12.02
CA LYS A 227 23.72 -18.78 13.37
C LYS A 227 22.92 -17.49 13.41
N GLY A 228 22.39 -17.23 14.60
CA GLY A 228 21.65 -16.03 14.94
C GLY A 228 20.41 -16.36 15.74
N THR A 229 19.82 -15.35 16.36
CA THR A 229 18.58 -15.45 17.12
C THR A 229 17.41 -15.02 16.25
N ILE A 230 16.40 -15.88 16.16
CA ILE A 230 15.19 -15.62 15.37
C ILE A 230 14.35 -14.55 16.06
N ALA A 231 14.21 -13.39 15.42
CA ALA A 231 13.38 -12.29 15.89
C ALA A 231 11.95 -12.33 15.33
N CYS A 232 11.81 -12.69 14.06
CA CYS A 232 10.52 -12.83 13.39
C CYS A 232 10.58 -14.05 12.46
N ARG A 233 9.67 -15.00 12.65
CA ARG A 233 9.65 -16.25 11.88
C ARG A 233 9.15 -16.02 10.47
N GLY A 234 9.78 -16.69 9.51
CA GLY A 234 9.34 -16.71 8.11
C GLY A 234 10.50 -17.00 7.18
N VAL A 235 10.23 -16.95 5.87
CA VAL A 235 11.25 -17.06 4.83
C VAL A 235 11.13 -15.87 3.89
N GLY A 236 12.25 -15.21 3.63
CA GLY A 236 12.36 -14.13 2.67
C GLY A 236 13.56 -14.33 1.77
N ALA A 237 13.52 -13.79 0.56
CA ALA A 237 14.63 -13.85 -0.38
C ALA A 237 14.73 -12.59 -1.22
N GLY A 238 15.95 -12.23 -1.58
CA GLY A 238 16.23 -11.05 -2.39
C GLY A 238 17.70 -10.65 -2.40
N PRO A 239 18.02 -9.54 -3.09
CA PRO A 239 19.37 -8.99 -3.09
C PRO A 239 19.72 -8.41 -1.72
N VAL A 240 20.87 -8.81 -1.18
CA VAL A 240 21.44 -8.24 0.04
C VAL A 240 21.73 -6.77 -0.18
N HIS A 241 21.34 -5.94 0.79
CA HIS A 241 21.74 -4.55 0.89
C HIS A 241 22.20 -4.28 2.31
N ILE A 242 23.50 -4.04 2.45
CA ILE A 242 24.20 -3.75 3.69
C ILE A 242 24.10 -2.25 3.94
N VAL A 243 23.52 -1.89 5.08
CA VAL A 243 23.30 -0.50 5.51
C VAL A 243 24.17 -0.23 6.73
N ASN A 244 25.03 0.79 6.62
CA ASN A 244 25.85 1.25 7.74
C ASN A 244 25.34 2.59 8.28
N HIS A 245 24.83 3.45 7.39
CA HIS A 245 24.29 4.77 7.71
C HIS A 245 22.93 5.00 7.04
N GLU A 246 22.15 5.98 7.53
CA GLU A 246 20.81 6.29 7.01
C GLU A 246 20.82 6.60 5.50
N GLU A 247 21.88 7.23 5.00
CA GLU A 247 22.05 7.56 3.57
C GLU A 247 22.03 6.33 2.66
N ASP A 248 22.48 5.17 3.15
CA ASP A 248 22.49 3.92 2.39
C ASP A 248 21.06 3.38 2.14
N LEU A 249 20.05 3.89 2.85
CA LEU A 249 18.65 3.50 2.69
C LEU A 249 17.99 4.09 1.43
N ALA A 250 18.54 5.18 0.88
CA ALA A 250 17.96 5.86 -0.29
C ALA A 250 17.87 4.91 -1.50
N ASP A 251 18.89 4.08 -1.68
CA ASP A 251 19.01 3.13 -2.78
C ASP A 251 18.56 1.71 -2.40
N PHE A 252 17.80 1.55 -1.30
CA PHE A 252 17.35 0.23 -0.86
C PHE A 252 16.38 -0.40 -1.88
N PRO A 253 16.68 -1.60 -2.42
CA PRO A 253 15.88 -2.21 -3.47
C PRO A 253 14.57 -2.82 -2.94
N ASP A 254 13.55 -2.85 -3.79
CA ASP A 254 12.30 -3.56 -3.48
C ASP A 254 12.56 -5.07 -3.36
N ASN A 255 12.00 -5.68 -2.32
CA ASN A 255 12.25 -7.07 -1.88
C ASN A 255 13.71 -7.35 -1.47
N GLY A 256 14.49 -6.32 -1.12
CA GLY A 256 15.87 -6.48 -0.64
C GLY A 256 15.99 -7.20 0.70
N VAL A 257 17.13 -7.83 0.96
CA VAL A 257 17.47 -8.36 2.29
C VAL A 257 18.30 -7.31 3.02
N LEU A 258 17.72 -6.71 4.05
CA LEU A 258 18.39 -5.69 4.87
C LEU A 258 19.43 -6.36 5.76
N VAL A 259 20.70 -5.98 5.61
CA VAL A 259 21.80 -6.49 6.44
C VAL A 259 22.44 -5.32 7.18
N VAL A 260 22.48 -5.37 8.51
CA VAL A 260 23.01 -4.26 9.33
C VAL A 260 23.95 -4.77 10.40
N ARG A 261 24.97 -3.99 10.75
CA ARG A 261 25.86 -4.38 11.86
C ARG A 261 25.17 -4.25 13.22
N HIS A 262 24.49 -3.13 13.44
CA HIS A 262 23.76 -2.82 14.67
C HIS A 262 22.30 -2.52 14.34
N THR A 263 21.40 -2.87 15.24
CA THR A 263 20.00 -2.46 15.14
C THR A 263 19.87 -0.98 15.48
N HIS A 264 19.53 -0.14 14.49
CA HIS A 264 19.21 1.28 14.70
C HIS A 264 17.74 1.57 14.32
N PRO A 265 17.02 2.45 15.04
CA PRO A 265 15.63 2.77 14.72
C PRO A 265 15.38 3.34 13.33
N GLU A 266 16.33 4.10 12.79
CA GLU A 266 16.23 4.71 11.46
C GLU A 266 16.10 3.66 10.34
N PHE A 267 16.73 2.49 10.51
CA PHE A 267 16.68 1.41 9.51
C PHE A 267 15.31 0.75 9.40
N ALA A 268 14.39 1.01 10.35
CA ALA A 268 13.02 0.50 10.30
C ALA A 268 12.26 0.95 9.04
N VAL A 269 12.66 2.07 8.42
CA VAL A 269 12.03 2.58 7.19
C VAL A 269 12.20 1.60 6.02
N ALA A 270 13.31 0.85 5.95
CA ALA A 270 13.54 -0.14 4.89
C ALA A 270 12.64 -1.38 5.00
N LEU A 271 12.01 -1.63 6.15
CA LEU A 271 11.20 -2.84 6.37
C LEU A 271 9.97 -2.94 5.46
N GLN A 272 9.48 -1.82 4.92
CA GLN A 272 8.40 -1.83 3.93
C GLN A 272 8.82 -2.49 2.61
N LYS A 273 10.10 -2.35 2.25
CA LYS A 273 10.68 -2.90 1.02
C LYS A 273 11.43 -4.20 1.26
N ALA A 274 11.79 -4.49 2.52
CA ALA A 274 12.63 -5.63 2.85
C ALA A 274 11.85 -6.95 2.78
N SER A 275 12.45 -7.95 2.13
CA SER A 275 11.98 -9.33 2.16
C SER A 275 12.45 -10.09 3.41
N ALA A 276 13.57 -9.67 4.01
CA ALA A 276 14.09 -10.19 5.28
C ALA A 276 15.07 -9.21 5.93
N VAL A 277 15.35 -9.41 7.22
CA VAL A 277 16.32 -8.63 8.01
C VAL A 277 17.37 -9.56 8.62
N VAL A 278 18.63 -9.14 8.53
CA VAL A 278 19.77 -9.82 9.16
C VAL A 278 20.60 -8.80 9.92
N SER A 279 20.99 -9.10 11.16
CA SER A 279 21.86 -8.22 11.93
C SER A 279 22.96 -8.94 12.71
N ASP A 280 24.19 -8.40 12.67
CA ASP A 280 25.33 -8.93 13.42
C ASP A 280 25.13 -8.80 14.93
N ILE A 281 24.67 -7.65 15.39
CA ILE A 281 24.49 -7.32 16.80
C ILE A 281 23.07 -6.80 17.01
N GLY A 282 22.32 -7.49 17.87
CA GLY A 282 20.97 -7.09 18.22
C GLY A 282 20.29 -8.18 19.04
N THR A 283 19.28 -7.82 19.81
CA THR A 283 18.51 -8.77 20.61
C THR A 283 17.13 -8.95 19.99
N VAL A 284 16.48 -10.10 20.23
CA VAL A 284 15.06 -10.34 19.84
C VAL A 284 14.10 -9.33 20.48
N LEU A 285 14.56 -8.68 21.55
CA LEU A 285 13.85 -7.68 22.33
C LEU A 285 14.13 -6.26 21.86
N GLY A 286 15.14 -6.07 21.01
CA GLY A 286 15.53 -4.76 20.49
C GLY A 286 14.49 -4.16 19.56
N HIS A 287 14.60 -2.86 19.35
CA HIS A 287 13.62 -2.10 18.59
C HIS A 287 13.37 -2.65 17.15
N LEU A 288 14.43 -2.91 16.37
CA LEU A 288 14.30 -3.43 15.00
C LEU A 288 13.62 -4.81 14.96
N ALA A 289 13.84 -5.65 15.98
CA ALA A 289 13.22 -6.97 16.13
C ALA A 289 11.69 -6.86 16.32
N THR A 290 11.27 -5.86 17.10
CA THR A 290 9.86 -5.58 17.37
C THR A 290 9.17 -5.06 16.11
N VAL A 291 9.78 -4.11 15.40
CA VAL A 291 9.21 -3.58 14.16
C VAL A 291 9.16 -4.65 13.06
N ALA A 292 10.19 -5.48 12.91
CA ALA A 292 10.17 -6.60 11.95
C ALA A 292 8.99 -7.56 12.19
N ARG A 293 8.66 -7.85 13.46
CA ARG A 293 7.47 -8.65 13.83
C ARG A 293 6.17 -7.96 13.45
N GLU A 294 6.08 -6.64 13.61
CA GLU A 294 4.88 -5.87 13.23
C GLU A 294 4.61 -5.87 11.74
N TYR A 295 5.66 -5.79 10.92
CA TYR A 295 5.55 -5.87 9.46
C TYR A 295 5.48 -7.32 8.94
N GLY A 296 5.65 -8.32 9.82
CA GLY A 296 5.71 -9.72 9.43
C GLY A 296 6.92 -10.05 8.54
N VAL A 297 8.00 -9.27 8.64
CA VAL A 297 9.23 -9.45 7.87
C VAL A 297 10.12 -10.47 8.60
N PRO A 298 10.52 -11.58 7.96
CA PRO A 298 11.45 -12.56 8.53
C PRO A 298 12.74 -11.90 9.03
N ALA A 299 13.17 -12.21 10.26
CA ALA A 299 14.32 -11.55 10.86
C ALA A 299 15.20 -12.50 11.69
N ILE A 300 16.51 -12.48 11.41
CA ILE A 300 17.57 -13.15 12.18
C ILE A 300 18.52 -12.08 12.72
N LEU A 301 18.68 -11.99 14.02
CA LEU A 301 19.58 -11.03 14.68
C LEU A 301 20.74 -11.76 15.35
N ASN A 302 21.69 -11.01 15.90
CA ASN A 302 22.85 -11.56 16.59
C ASN A 302 23.63 -12.60 15.76
N THR A 303 23.76 -12.37 14.44
CA THR A 303 24.52 -13.26 13.56
C THR A 303 26.03 -13.08 13.69
N GLU A 304 26.49 -12.11 14.48
CA GLU A 304 27.86 -11.67 14.77
C GLU A 304 28.73 -11.25 13.56
N ASN A 305 28.57 -11.86 12.38
CA ASN A 305 29.45 -11.66 11.22
C ASN A 305 28.76 -11.73 9.85
N ALA A 306 27.44 -11.61 9.77
CA ALA A 306 26.71 -11.52 8.51
C ALA A 306 27.17 -10.37 7.62
N THR A 307 27.49 -9.19 8.17
CA THR A 307 28.01 -8.07 7.35
C THR A 307 29.35 -8.37 6.68
N LYS A 308 30.10 -9.37 7.17
CA LYS A 308 31.39 -9.81 6.61
C LYS A 308 31.23 -10.93 5.59
N VAL A 309 30.21 -11.77 5.75
CA VAL A 309 29.96 -12.94 4.90
C VAL A 309 29.12 -12.58 3.68
N LEU A 310 28.10 -11.74 3.87
CA LEU A 310 27.18 -11.30 2.83
C LEU A 310 27.75 -10.09 2.08
N LYS A 311 27.31 -9.87 0.84
CA LYS A 311 27.78 -8.76 -0.02
C LYS A 311 26.61 -8.07 -0.72
N ASN A 312 26.71 -6.76 -0.93
CA ASN A 312 25.70 -6.00 -1.67
C ASN A 312 25.39 -6.62 -3.04
N GLY A 313 24.10 -6.75 -3.36
CA GLY A 313 23.58 -7.35 -4.58
C GLY A 313 23.56 -8.89 -4.60
N MET A 314 24.18 -9.56 -3.62
CA MET A 314 24.13 -11.02 -3.53
C MET A 314 22.71 -11.48 -3.24
N HIS A 315 22.15 -12.36 -4.06
CA HIS A 315 20.85 -12.94 -3.78
C HIS A 315 20.98 -14.03 -2.72
N VAL A 316 20.17 -13.93 -1.67
CA VAL A 316 20.15 -14.89 -0.56
C VAL A 316 18.73 -15.25 -0.19
N THR A 317 18.57 -16.39 0.46
CA THR A 317 17.33 -16.80 1.12
C THR A 317 17.57 -16.85 2.62
N VAL A 318 16.79 -16.06 3.37
CA VAL A 318 16.82 -16.00 4.83
C VAL A 318 15.70 -16.88 5.36
N ASP A 319 16.05 -18.02 5.95
CA ASP A 319 15.13 -18.90 6.66
C ASP A 319 15.18 -18.60 8.16
N ALA A 320 14.37 -17.62 8.56
CA ALA A 320 14.18 -17.24 9.96
C ALA A 320 13.31 -18.24 10.74
N VAL A 321 13.20 -19.49 10.30
CA VAL A 321 12.65 -20.59 11.11
C VAL A 321 13.75 -21.47 11.70
N TYR A 322 14.87 -21.61 11.00
CA TYR A 322 16.04 -22.38 11.46
C TYR A 322 17.30 -21.56 11.62
N ALA A 323 17.21 -20.23 11.47
CA ALA A 323 18.33 -19.31 11.51
C ALA A 323 19.40 -19.59 10.43
N ASN A 324 18.97 -20.04 9.25
CA ASN A 324 19.86 -20.33 8.12
C ASN A 324 19.75 -19.26 7.03
N ILE A 325 20.89 -18.92 6.43
CA ILE A 325 20.97 -18.04 5.26
C ILE A 325 21.61 -18.82 4.13
N TYR A 326 20.90 -19.01 3.04
CA TYR A 326 21.33 -19.78 1.87
C TYR A 326 21.85 -18.87 0.76
N GLU A 327 22.83 -19.37 0.00
CA GLU A 327 23.26 -18.74 -1.26
C GLU A 327 22.17 -18.92 -2.34
N GLY A 328 21.76 -17.80 -2.95
CA GLY A 328 20.72 -17.78 -3.98
C GLY A 328 19.28 -17.79 -3.44
N VAL A 329 18.33 -17.89 -4.36
CA VAL A 329 16.89 -17.96 -4.08
C VAL A 329 16.46 -19.43 -4.03
N VAL A 330 15.93 -19.88 -2.89
CA VAL A 330 15.40 -21.24 -2.67
C VAL A 330 13.88 -21.19 -2.77
N GLU A 331 13.36 -21.37 -3.99
CA GLU A 331 11.93 -21.24 -4.32
C GLU A 331 11.04 -22.19 -3.51
N GLU A 332 11.54 -23.38 -3.17
CA GLU A 332 10.82 -24.39 -2.40
C GLU A 332 10.53 -23.95 -0.95
N LEU A 333 11.35 -23.05 -0.40
CA LEU A 333 11.13 -22.46 0.92
C LEU A 333 10.19 -21.24 0.87
N LEU A 334 10.07 -20.59 -0.30
CA LEU A 334 9.23 -19.42 -0.54
C LEU A 334 7.78 -19.78 -0.90
N MET A 335 7.52 -21.03 -1.31
CA MET A 335 6.17 -21.54 -1.51
C MET A 335 5.38 -21.51 -0.19
N LYS A 336 4.60 -20.44 0.01
CA LYS A 336 3.69 -20.25 1.14
C LYS A 336 2.83 -21.49 1.36
N LYS A 337 3.04 -22.17 2.49
CA LYS A 337 1.92 -22.81 3.18
C LYS A 337 1.01 -21.64 3.58
N ASP A 338 -0.25 -21.65 3.16
CA ASP A 338 -1.26 -20.73 3.69
C ASP A 338 -1.20 -20.84 5.22
N SER A 339 -0.51 -19.90 5.86
CA SER A 339 -0.50 -19.79 7.31
C SER A 339 -1.91 -19.39 7.69
N ASP A 340 -2.52 -20.14 8.60
CA ASP A 340 -3.79 -19.79 9.26
C ASP A 340 -3.65 -18.40 9.88
N ASP A 341 -4.02 -17.43 9.08
CA ASP A 341 -3.97 -16.01 9.37
C ASP A 341 -5.13 -15.76 10.33
N THR A 342 -4.85 -15.70 11.63
CA THR A 342 -5.84 -15.41 12.67
C THR A 342 -6.56 -14.08 12.40
N PHE A 343 -5.97 -13.19 11.60
CA PHE A 343 -6.61 -11.98 11.08
C PHE A 343 -7.80 -12.28 10.14
N LYS A 344 -7.74 -13.37 9.35
CA LYS A 344 -8.87 -13.83 8.51
C LYS A 344 -10.04 -14.37 9.33
N ALA A 345 -9.84 -14.70 10.61
CA ALA A 345 -10.85 -15.23 11.53
C ALA A 345 -11.34 -14.18 12.55
N SER A 346 -10.83 -12.94 12.52
CA SER A 346 -11.29 -11.86 13.40
C SER A 346 -12.80 -11.60 13.19
N PRO A 347 -13.60 -11.46 14.26
CA PRO A 347 -15.01 -11.08 14.16
C PRO A 347 -15.22 -9.80 13.36
N VAL A 348 -14.26 -8.85 13.45
CA VAL A 348 -14.29 -7.59 12.72
C VAL A 348 -14.11 -7.84 11.22
N LEU A 349 -13.15 -8.68 10.81
CA LEU A 349 -12.94 -8.99 9.40
C LEU A 349 -14.10 -9.82 8.82
N LYS A 350 -14.69 -10.71 9.63
CA LYS A 350 -15.90 -11.45 9.27
C LYS A 350 -17.06 -10.48 9.02
N GLN A 351 -17.27 -9.54 9.94
CA GLN A 351 -18.31 -8.52 9.81
C GLN A 351 -18.05 -7.60 8.60
N LEU A 352 -16.81 -7.19 8.37
CA LEU A 352 -16.44 -6.43 7.17
C LEU A 352 -16.67 -7.23 5.89
N ARG A 353 -16.37 -8.53 5.85
CA ARG A 353 -16.66 -9.40 4.69
C ARG A 353 -18.17 -9.56 4.46
N GLU A 354 -18.95 -9.72 5.52
CA GLU A 354 -20.42 -9.77 5.45
C GLU A 354 -20.99 -8.45 4.95
N ILE A 355 -20.46 -7.31 5.43
CA ILE A 355 -20.82 -5.98 4.93
C ILE A 355 -20.40 -5.81 3.46
N LEU A 356 -19.21 -6.25 3.06
CA LEU A 356 -18.76 -6.14 1.67
C LEU A 356 -19.67 -6.92 0.71
N GLN A 357 -20.26 -8.05 1.13
CA GLN A 357 -21.23 -8.81 0.33
C GLN A 357 -22.54 -8.05 0.07
N ILE A 358 -22.94 -7.12 0.95
CA ILE A 358 -24.11 -6.26 0.74
C ILE A 358 -23.76 -4.91 0.08
N ILE A 359 -22.48 -4.62 -0.12
CA ILE A 359 -22.02 -3.38 -0.76
C ILE A 359 -21.59 -3.63 -2.20
N ILE A 360 -20.60 -4.50 -2.41
CA ILE A 360 -19.82 -4.58 -3.67
C ILE A 360 -20.54 -5.31 -4.83
N PRO A 361 -21.18 -6.47 -4.62
CA PRO A 361 -21.70 -7.26 -5.74
C PRO A 361 -22.70 -6.48 -6.57
N LEU A 362 -22.52 -6.47 -7.89
CA LEU A 362 -23.45 -5.87 -8.84
C LEU A 362 -24.32 -6.98 -9.43
N ASN A 363 -25.58 -7.05 -8.98
CA ASN A 363 -26.58 -8.01 -9.44
C ASN A 363 -27.49 -7.41 -10.52
N LEU A 364 -27.66 -6.09 -10.52
CA LEU A 364 -28.43 -5.34 -11.51
C LEU A 364 -27.59 -5.03 -12.76
N THR A 365 -27.19 -6.08 -13.47
CA THR A 365 -26.31 -5.98 -14.64
C THR A 365 -27.03 -5.64 -15.94
N ASP A 366 -28.28 -6.08 -16.11
CA ASP A 366 -29.11 -5.79 -17.30
C ASP A 366 -30.22 -4.77 -16.99
N PRO A 367 -30.12 -3.53 -17.49
CA PRO A 367 -31.13 -2.49 -17.35
C PRO A 367 -32.51 -2.85 -17.89
N ARG A 368 -32.58 -3.73 -18.89
CA ARG A 368 -33.83 -4.08 -19.59
C ARG A 368 -34.47 -5.35 -19.03
N GLY A 369 -33.77 -6.04 -18.14
CA GLY A 369 -34.24 -7.27 -17.51
C GLY A 369 -35.44 -7.02 -16.57
N PRO A 370 -36.33 -8.00 -16.40
CA PRO A 370 -37.50 -7.86 -15.53
C PRO A 370 -37.14 -7.62 -14.06
N ASN A 371 -35.92 -7.99 -13.65
CA ASN A 371 -35.40 -7.78 -12.30
C ASN A 371 -34.81 -6.38 -12.09
N PHE A 372 -34.71 -5.52 -13.11
CA PHE A 372 -34.17 -4.16 -12.97
C PHE A 372 -35.22 -3.20 -12.38
N SER A 373 -35.45 -3.37 -11.08
CA SER A 373 -36.45 -2.64 -10.31
C SER A 373 -35.89 -2.30 -8.91
N PRO A 374 -36.53 -1.39 -8.16
CA PRO A 374 -36.15 -1.12 -6.78
C PRO A 374 -36.17 -2.40 -5.93
N ALA A 375 -37.15 -3.28 -6.16
CA ALA A 375 -37.27 -4.56 -5.48
C ALA A 375 -36.17 -5.57 -5.88
N GLY A 376 -35.50 -5.35 -7.01
CA GLY A 376 -34.36 -6.16 -7.46
C GLY A 376 -33.01 -5.70 -6.92
N CYS A 377 -32.94 -4.55 -6.25
CA CYS A 377 -31.70 -4.06 -5.63
C CYS A 377 -31.37 -4.88 -4.39
N LYS A 378 -30.25 -5.62 -4.40
CA LYS A 378 -29.82 -6.46 -3.26
C LYS A 378 -28.62 -5.86 -2.52
N THR A 379 -27.87 -4.98 -3.16
CA THR A 379 -26.66 -4.36 -2.62
C THR A 379 -26.68 -2.84 -2.77
N LEU A 380 -25.80 -2.14 -2.06
CA LEU A 380 -25.62 -0.70 -2.25
C LEU A 380 -25.16 -0.35 -3.68
N HIS A 381 -24.34 -1.20 -4.30
CA HIS A 381 -23.92 -1.02 -5.70
C HIS A 381 -25.09 -1.23 -6.69
N ASP A 382 -26.06 -2.10 -6.37
CA ASP A 382 -27.29 -2.21 -7.15
C ASP A 382 -28.12 -0.92 -7.07
N ILE A 383 -28.22 -0.31 -5.88
CA ILE A 383 -28.94 0.96 -5.69
C ILE A 383 -28.29 2.08 -6.49
N THR A 384 -26.96 2.22 -6.44
CA THR A 384 -26.25 3.25 -7.23
C THR A 384 -26.42 3.01 -8.73
N ARG A 385 -26.32 1.76 -9.20
CA ARG A 385 -26.54 1.41 -10.61
C ARG A 385 -27.98 1.69 -11.06
N PHE A 386 -28.97 1.34 -10.24
CA PHE A 386 -30.38 1.58 -10.51
C PHE A 386 -30.70 3.07 -10.53
N ALA A 387 -30.26 3.82 -9.52
CA ALA A 387 -30.44 5.26 -9.46
C ALA A 387 -29.79 5.97 -10.65
N HIS A 388 -28.58 5.55 -11.04
CA HIS A 388 -27.90 6.06 -12.23
C HIS A 388 -28.71 5.79 -13.51
N GLU A 389 -29.18 4.56 -13.72
CA GLU A 389 -29.98 4.20 -14.90
C GLU A 389 -31.33 4.94 -14.93
N VAL A 390 -32.02 5.05 -13.80
CA VAL A 390 -33.28 5.79 -13.69
C VAL A 390 -33.05 7.28 -13.91
N SER A 391 -31.94 7.84 -13.42
CA SER A 391 -31.59 9.23 -13.67
C SER A 391 -31.31 9.49 -15.14
N LEU A 392 -30.59 8.58 -15.82
CA LEU A 392 -30.41 8.64 -17.27
C LEU A 392 -31.75 8.57 -18.01
N ARG A 393 -32.60 7.59 -17.68
CA ARG A 393 -33.94 7.47 -18.28
C ARG A 393 -34.77 8.70 -18.03
N ALA A 394 -34.82 9.22 -16.81
CA ALA A 394 -35.55 10.41 -16.44
C ALA A 394 -35.03 11.63 -17.18
N MET A 395 -33.72 11.82 -17.30
CA MET A 395 -33.11 12.89 -18.10
C MET A 395 -33.56 12.81 -19.57
N PHE A 396 -33.62 11.61 -20.15
CA PHE A 396 -34.05 11.41 -21.53
C PHE A 396 -35.58 11.39 -21.71
N ASP A 397 -36.36 11.00 -20.71
CA ASP A 397 -37.83 11.07 -20.76
C ASP A 397 -38.33 12.49 -20.49
N LEU A 398 -37.67 13.24 -19.60
CA LEU A 398 -37.83 14.69 -19.49
C LEU A 398 -37.52 15.36 -20.82
N SER A 399 -36.54 14.86 -21.56
CA SER A 399 -36.35 15.30 -22.93
C SER A 399 -37.63 15.04 -23.76
N ARG A 400 -38.22 13.84 -23.73
CA ARG A 400 -39.42 13.52 -24.52
C ARG A 400 -40.71 14.21 -24.10
N VAL A 401 -40.92 14.47 -22.81
CA VAL A 401 -42.20 14.92 -22.23
C VAL A 401 -42.23 16.43 -21.96
N SER A 402 -41.08 17.05 -21.67
CA SER A 402 -41.00 18.50 -21.52
C SER A 402 -40.70 19.16 -22.87
N ARG A 403 -41.19 20.39 -23.07
CA ARG A 403 -40.91 21.23 -24.25
C ARG A 403 -39.41 21.56 -24.46
N PHE A 404 -38.48 20.92 -23.75
CA PHE A 404 -37.03 21.08 -23.88
C PHE A 404 -36.40 20.30 -25.05
N ALA A 405 -36.89 19.11 -25.48
CA ALA A 405 -36.05 18.26 -26.36
C ALA A 405 -36.19 18.39 -27.86
N ASP A 406 -37.17 19.10 -28.42
CA ASP A 406 -37.08 19.40 -29.85
C ASP A 406 -36.02 20.49 -30.14
N LYS A 407 -35.44 21.11 -29.10
CA LYS A 407 -34.37 22.14 -29.20
C LYS A 407 -33.00 21.72 -28.65
N SER A 408 -32.90 20.85 -27.64
CA SER A 408 -31.63 20.63 -26.92
C SER A 408 -30.70 19.57 -27.49
N THR A 409 -31.23 18.53 -28.17
CA THR A 409 -30.38 17.51 -28.81
C THR A 409 -30.28 17.74 -30.32
N LYS A 410 -29.07 17.93 -30.82
CA LYS A 410 -28.79 18.20 -32.24
C LYS A 410 -27.83 17.15 -32.80
N GLN A 411 -28.10 16.66 -33.99
CA GLN A 411 -27.23 15.71 -34.69
C GLN A 411 -26.04 16.46 -35.27
N LEU A 412 -24.82 16.05 -34.91
CA LEU A 412 -23.61 16.60 -35.50
C LEU A 412 -23.45 16.09 -36.94
N VAL A 413 -23.36 17.02 -37.88
CA VAL A 413 -23.08 16.77 -39.28
C VAL A 413 -21.57 16.77 -39.44
N CYS A 414 -21.01 15.58 -39.64
CA CYS A 414 -19.58 15.37 -39.79
C CYS A 414 -19.29 14.30 -40.84
N GLU A 415 -18.09 14.35 -41.40
CA GLU A 415 -17.60 13.36 -42.38
C GLU A 415 -17.09 12.07 -41.72
N VAL A 416 -17.18 11.98 -40.39
CA VAL A 416 -16.81 10.78 -39.63
C VAL A 416 -17.91 9.70 -39.81
N PRO A 417 -17.56 8.40 -39.98
CA PRO A 417 -18.51 7.33 -40.31
C PRO A 417 -19.55 6.96 -39.22
N MET A 418 -19.83 7.86 -38.27
CA MET A 418 -20.80 7.63 -37.19
C MET A 418 -21.72 8.84 -37.00
N GLN A 419 -22.94 8.56 -36.56
CA GLN A 419 -23.87 9.59 -36.11
C GLN A 419 -23.58 9.93 -34.65
N TRP A 420 -23.45 11.22 -34.37
CA TRP A 420 -23.24 11.77 -33.04
C TRP A 420 -24.39 12.70 -32.67
N TRP A 421 -24.90 12.55 -31.45
CA TRP A 421 -25.95 13.41 -30.91
C TRP A 421 -25.38 14.28 -29.80
N VAL A 422 -25.48 15.59 -29.98
CA VAL A 422 -24.98 16.58 -29.03
C VAL A 422 -26.14 17.12 -28.22
N LEU A 423 -26.05 17.02 -26.91
CA LEU A 423 -26.96 17.60 -25.93
C LEU A 423 -26.27 18.83 -25.33
N ASP A 424 -26.84 20.00 -25.59
CA ASP A 424 -26.38 21.24 -24.97
C ASP A 424 -27.06 21.45 -23.62
N LEU A 425 -26.26 21.65 -22.57
CA LEU A 425 -26.74 21.93 -21.22
C LEU A 425 -27.16 23.39 -21.06
N GLU A 426 -26.47 24.33 -21.72
CA GLU A 426 -26.79 25.76 -21.65
C GLU A 426 -26.10 26.59 -22.74
N ASP A 427 -24.77 26.55 -22.78
CA ASP A 427 -23.91 27.47 -23.55
C ASP A 427 -22.81 26.75 -24.36
N GLY A 428 -22.96 25.44 -24.58
CA GLY A 428 -22.01 24.64 -25.37
C GLY A 428 -22.17 24.81 -26.88
N ILE A 429 -23.29 25.38 -27.36
CA ILE A 429 -23.59 25.63 -28.77
C ILE A 429 -23.91 27.13 -28.99
N LYS A 430 -23.58 27.66 -30.18
CA LYS A 430 -23.94 29.04 -30.58
C LYS A 430 -25.44 29.31 -30.40
N LYS A 431 -25.76 30.42 -29.73
CA LYS A 431 -27.14 30.87 -29.51
C LYS A 431 -27.83 31.21 -30.84
N GLY A 432 -29.15 30.95 -30.91
CA GLY A 432 -29.98 31.31 -32.06
C GLY A 432 -30.14 30.23 -33.14
N LEU A 433 -29.56 29.04 -32.97
CA LEU A 433 -29.67 27.95 -33.95
C LEU A 433 -30.99 27.17 -33.81
N THR A 434 -31.88 27.31 -34.79
CA THR A 434 -33.16 26.60 -34.88
C THR A 434 -33.09 25.46 -35.90
N GLY A 435 -32.67 24.28 -35.45
CA GLY A 435 -32.53 23.09 -36.32
C GLY A 435 -32.09 21.84 -35.55
N LYS A 436 -32.39 20.66 -36.10
CA LYS A 436 -32.03 19.33 -35.53
C LYS A 436 -30.62 18.85 -35.90
N LYS A 437 -29.91 19.62 -36.72
CA LYS A 437 -28.55 19.34 -37.19
C LYS A 437 -27.64 20.51 -36.83
N ILE A 438 -26.39 20.23 -36.46
CA ILE A 438 -25.34 21.22 -36.20
C ILE A 438 -24.06 20.84 -36.93
N ARG A 439 -23.24 21.83 -37.23
CA ARG A 439 -21.87 21.63 -37.73
C ARG A 439 -20.85 21.86 -36.62
N TYR A 440 -19.61 21.43 -36.85
CA TYR A 440 -18.51 21.62 -35.90
C TYR A 440 -18.29 23.10 -35.56
N GLU A 441 -18.39 23.99 -36.54
CA GLU A 441 -18.18 25.45 -36.36
C GLU A 441 -19.23 26.12 -35.46
N GLU A 442 -20.30 25.41 -35.09
CA GLU A 442 -21.39 25.88 -34.26
C GLU A 442 -21.23 25.47 -32.79
N ILE A 443 -20.21 24.67 -32.46
CA ILE A 443 -19.88 24.26 -31.09
C ILE A 443 -19.00 25.33 -30.43
N GLU A 444 -19.35 25.74 -29.21
CA GLU A 444 -18.61 26.69 -28.38
C GLU A 444 -17.90 26.01 -27.19
N SER A 445 -18.27 24.77 -26.86
CA SER A 445 -17.60 23.99 -25.81
C SER A 445 -16.11 23.78 -26.09
N ILE A 446 -15.27 24.35 -25.24
CA ILE A 446 -13.80 24.29 -25.30
C ILE A 446 -13.31 22.83 -25.32
N PRO A 447 -13.65 21.98 -24.33
CA PRO A 447 -13.16 20.61 -24.29
C PRO A 447 -13.69 19.75 -25.44
N MET A 448 -14.95 19.95 -25.86
CA MET A 448 -15.51 19.21 -27.00
C MET A 448 -14.75 19.54 -28.29
N ARG A 449 -14.44 20.82 -28.53
CA ARG A 449 -13.69 21.23 -29.73
C ARG A 449 -12.30 20.62 -29.76
N ALA A 450 -11.56 20.72 -28.65
CA ALA A 450 -10.24 20.12 -28.53
C ALA A 450 -10.29 18.59 -28.81
N LEU A 451 -11.24 17.88 -28.19
CA LEU A 451 -11.42 16.45 -28.41
C LEU A 451 -11.73 16.13 -29.88
N TRP A 452 -12.64 16.90 -30.49
CA TRP A 452 -13.08 16.70 -31.88
C TRP A 452 -12.00 17.01 -32.92
N GLU A 453 -11.19 18.04 -32.70
CA GLU A 453 -10.01 18.35 -33.52
C GLU A 453 -9.06 17.15 -33.56
N GLY A 454 -8.79 16.54 -32.41
CA GLY A 454 -8.00 15.32 -32.32
C GLY A 454 -8.57 14.15 -33.12
N MET A 455 -9.87 13.91 -32.97
CA MET A 455 -10.58 12.82 -33.66
C MET A 455 -10.56 12.96 -35.19
N THR A 456 -10.49 14.18 -35.71
CA THR A 456 -10.57 14.50 -37.14
C THR A 456 -9.23 14.87 -37.77
N ALA A 457 -8.17 15.07 -36.96
CA ALA A 457 -6.86 15.53 -37.43
C ALA A 457 -6.22 14.60 -38.48
N VAL A 458 -6.43 13.29 -38.35
CA VAL A 458 -5.96 12.28 -39.31
C VAL A 458 -7.13 11.38 -39.69
N PRO A 459 -7.49 11.27 -40.99
CA PRO A 459 -8.60 10.44 -41.43
C PRO A 459 -8.44 8.97 -41.01
N TRP A 460 -9.48 8.41 -40.40
CA TRP A 460 -9.50 7.00 -40.05
C TRP A 460 -9.68 6.12 -41.29
N LYS A 461 -8.76 5.17 -41.50
CA LYS A 461 -8.72 4.29 -42.69
C LYS A 461 -9.72 3.13 -42.65
N GLY A 462 -10.58 3.06 -41.62
CA GLY A 462 -11.49 1.94 -41.39
C GLY A 462 -10.88 0.83 -40.54
N PRO A 463 -11.68 -0.21 -40.19
CA PRO A 463 -11.21 -1.29 -39.34
C PRO A 463 -10.19 -2.18 -40.09
N PRO A 464 -9.27 -2.85 -39.36
CA PRO A 464 -8.34 -3.80 -39.97
C PRO A 464 -9.09 -4.93 -40.68
N ALA A 465 -8.56 -5.42 -41.81
CA ALA A 465 -9.09 -6.61 -42.47
C ALA A 465 -9.01 -7.82 -41.53
N VAL A 466 -10.15 -8.49 -41.29
CA VAL A 466 -10.27 -9.65 -40.41
C VAL A 466 -10.07 -10.93 -41.22
N ASP A 467 -9.31 -11.89 -40.70
CA ASP A 467 -9.20 -13.22 -41.30
C ASP A 467 -10.51 -14.02 -41.10
N ALA A 468 -10.82 -14.96 -42.01
CA ALA A 468 -12.06 -15.74 -41.95
C ALA A 468 -12.22 -16.50 -40.61
N ARG A 469 -11.10 -16.86 -39.96
CA ARG A 469 -11.05 -17.53 -38.66
C ARG A 469 -11.38 -16.58 -37.50
N GLY A 470 -10.88 -15.34 -37.52
CA GLY A 470 -11.19 -14.31 -36.53
C GLY A 470 -12.63 -13.79 -36.65
N PHE A 471 -13.19 -13.73 -37.86
CA PHE A 471 -14.60 -13.37 -38.08
C PHE A 471 -15.56 -14.41 -37.46
N LEU A 472 -15.26 -15.71 -37.60
CA LEU A 472 -16.08 -16.79 -37.03
C LEU A 472 -16.06 -16.78 -35.49
N ALA A 473 -14.91 -16.50 -34.88
CA ALA A 473 -14.78 -16.37 -33.42
C ALA A 473 -15.60 -15.20 -32.85
N VAL A 474 -15.68 -14.09 -33.58
CA VAL A 474 -16.52 -12.93 -33.24
C VAL A 474 -18.01 -13.27 -33.34
N MET A 475 -18.44 -13.98 -34.40
CA MET A 475 -19.84 -14.44 -34.53
C MET A 475 -20.25 -15.42 -33.42
N LEU A 476 -19.39 -16.38 -33.07
CA LEU A 476 -19.63 -17.31 -31.95
C LEU A 476 -19.78 -16.56 -30.63
N SER A 477 -18.90 -15.60 -30.36
CA SER A 477 -18.98 -14.76 -29.15
C SER A 477 -20.27 -13.93 -29.12
N ALA A 478 -20.66 -13.34 -30.24
CA ALA A 478 -21.89 -12.55 -30.38
C ALA A 478 -23.16 -13.38 -30.18
N SER A 479 -23.15 -14.67 -30.55
CA SER A 479 -24.31 -15.57 -30.41
C SER A 479 -24.61 -15.99 -28.98
N THR A 480 -23.68 -15.73 -28.05
CA THR A 480 -23.79 -16.10 -26.63
C THR A 480 -24.18 -14.94 -25.72
N ASP A 481 -24.29 -13.72 -26.28
CA ASP A 481 -24.68 -12.52 -25.53
C ASP A 481 -26.08 -12.05 -25.99
N PRO A 482 -27.12 -12.20 -25.15
CA PRO A 482 -28.51 -11.85 -25.46
C PRO A 482 -28.75 -10.36 -25.75
N SER A 483 -27.77 -9.49 -25.48
CA SER A 483 -27.88 -8.04 -25.74
C SER A 483 -27.71 -7.65 -27.22
N ILE A 484 -27.51 -8.63 -28.11
CA ILE A 484 -27.03 -8.47 -29.49
C ILE A 484 -28.08 -8.84 -30.55
N ASP A 485 -29.36 -9.00 -30.18
CA ASP A 485 -30.42 -9.25 -31.17
C ASP A 485 -30.55 -8.07 -32.17
N PRO A 486 -30.27 -8.27 -33.48
CA PRO A 486 -30.37 -7.21 -34.49
C PRO A 486 -31.81 -6.73 -34.75
N ALA A 487 -32.82 -7.46 -34.26
CA ALA A 487 -34.23 -7.22 -34.58
C ALA A 487 -34.96 -6.28 -33.59
N VAL A 488 -34.31 -5.80 -32.53
CA VAL A 488 -34.95 -4.95 -31.50
C VAL A 488 -34.54 -3.48 -31.70
N GLY A 489 -35.53 -2.60 -31.89
CA GLY A 489 -35.33 -1.15 -32.07
C GLY A 489 -34.53 -0.53 -30.91
N LYS A 490 -33.40 0.09 -31.24
CA LYS A 490 -32.37 0.54 -30.30
C LYS A 490 -32.71 1.85 -29.57
N GLY A 491 -32.60 1.87 -28.24
CA GLY A 491 -32.77 3.06 -27.39
C GLY A 491 -31.58 4.04 -27.48
N PHE A 492 -31.72 5.27 -26.95
CA PHE A 492 -30.68 6.32 -27.05
C PHE A 492 -29.37 5.99 -26.32
N ALA A 493 -29.40 5.16 -25.25
CA ALA A 493 -28.22 4.64 -24.57
C ALA A 493 -27.33 3.73 -25.45
N GLU A 494 -27.81 3.36 -26.64
CA GLU A 494 -27.05 2.58 -27.63
C GLU A 494 -26.48 3.46 -28.76
N LYS A 495 -26.53 4.80 -28.62
CA LYS A 495 -26.02 5.79 -29.58
C LYS A 495 -24.75 6.49 -29.09
N ASN A 496 -23.93 7.01 -30.00
CA ASN A 496 -22.82 7.89 -29.64
C ASN A 496 -23.37 9.27 -29.26
N TYR A 497 -23.19 9.70 -28.02
CA TYR A 497 -23.73 10.97 -27.56
C TYR A 497 -22.64 11.81 -26.90
N ILE A 498 -22.87 13.12 -26.90
CA ILE A 498 -21.97 14.13 -26.33
C ILE A 498 -22.84 15.11 -25.55
N ILE A 499 -22.53 15.32 -24.29
CA ILE A 499 -23.18 16.30 -23.42
C ILE A 499 -22.19 17.43 -23.20
N ILE A 500 -22.59 18.67 -23.48
CA ILE A 500 -21.66 19.81 -23.45
C ILE A 500 -22.23 21.03 -22.75
N SER A 501 -21.35 21.79 -22.11
CA SER A 501 -21.48 23.22 -21.83
C SER A 501 -20.19 23.91 -22.33
N LYS A 502 -20.04 25.22 -22.16
CA LYS A 502 -18.84 25.95 -22.58
C LYS A 502 -17.53 25.35 -22.04
N HIS A 503 -17.54 24.93 -20.78
CA HIS A 503 -16.36 24.42 -20.07
C HIS A 503 -16.38 22.90 -19.83
N PHE A 504 -17.49 22.22 -20.14
CA PHE A 504 -17.66 20.79 -19.86
C PHE A 504 -17.96 19.99 -21.13
N CYS A 505 -17.41 18.78 -21.22
CA CYS A 505 -17.77 17.80 -22.23
C CYS A 505 -17.78 16.39 -21.63
N ASN A 506 -18.87 15.66 -21.83
CA ASN A 506 -18.95 14.22 -21.61
C ASN A 506 -19.34 13.52 -22.91
N MET A 507 -18.40 12.79 -23.49
CA MET A 507 -18.56 12.03 -24.72
C MET A 507 -18.59 10.54 -24.43
N SER A 508 -19.69 9.89 -24.84
CA SER A 508 -19.82 8.43 -24.81
C SER A 508 -19.80 7.90 -26.23
N SER A 509 -18.80 7.07 -26.55
CA SER A 509 -18.67 6.39 -27.83
C SER A 509 -18.87 4.89 -27.67
N ARG A 510 -19.75 4.34 -28.51
CA ARG A 510 -20.08 2.92 -28.60
C ARG A 510 -19.98 2.47 -30.05
N LEU A 511 -19.03 1.58 -30.33
CA LEU A 511 -18.88 0.96 -31.65
C LEU A 511 -18.77 -0.56 -31.51
N GLY A 512 -19.86 -1.26 -31.86
CA GLY A 512 -19.93 -2.71 -31.68
C GLY A 512 -19.70 -3.08 -30.20
N PHE A 513 -18.58 -3.75 -29.94
CA PHE A 513 -18.17 -4.23 -28.61
C PHE A 513 -17.19 -3.29 -27.88
N HIS A 514 -16.86 -2.12 -28.45
CA HIS A 514 -15.98 -1.13 -27.82
C HIS A 514 -16.76 0.01 -27.23
N PHE A 515 -16.45 0.33 -25.97
CA PHE A 515 -17.04 1.40 -25.20
C PHE A 515 -15.94 2.32 -24.71
N SER A 516 -16.09 3.61 -24.96
CA SER A 516 -15.21 4.61 -24.37
C SER A 516 -16.01 5.81 -23.89
N THR A 517 -15.74 6.26 -22.69
CA THR A 517 -16.32 7.47 -22.11
C THR A 517 -15.19 8.45 -21.82
N THR A 518 -15.33 9.67 -22.30
CA THR A 518 -14.41 10.78 -22.04
C THR A 518 -15.19 11.88 -21.36
N GLU A 519 -14.72 12.31 -20.20
CA GLU A 519 -15.23 13.48 -19.51
C GLU A 519 -14.11 14.48 -19.33
N ALA A 520 -14.40 15.76 -19.54
CA ALA A 520 -13.44 16.81 -19.35
C ALA A 520 -14.10 18.11 -18.89
N TYR A 521 -13.40 18.80 -17.99
CA TYR A 521 -13.68 20.16 -17.60
C TYR A 521 -12.45 21.02 -17.89
N VAL A 522 -12.64 22.12 -18.62
CA VAL A 522 -11.56 23.02 -19.04
C VAL A 522 -12.01 24.47 -18.86
N ALA A 523 -11.33 25.17 -17.95
CA ALA A 523 -11.52 26.55 -17.57
C ALA A 523 -10.16 27.24 -17.35
N ASP A 524 -10.20 28.55 -17.07
CA ASP A 524 -8.99 29.36 -16.85
C ASP A 524 -8.22 28.96 -15.59
N ASN A 525 -8.91 28.39 -14.58
CA ASN A 525 -8.31 27.94 -13.32
C ASN A 525 -7.71 26.52 -13.47
N PRO A 526 -6.38 26.34 -13.36
CA PRO A 526 -5.75 25.02 -13.51
C PRO A 526 -6.24 23.95 -12.55
N ASP A 527 -6.63 24.33 -11.33
CA ASP A 527 -7.07 23.38 -10.29
C ASP A 527 -8.42 22.72 -10.61
N GLU A 528 -9.22 23.35 -11.47
CA GLU A 528 -10.53 22.84 -11.91
C GLU A 528 -10.41 21.94 -13.15
N ASN A 529 -9.29 22.02 -13.86
CA ASN A 529 -9.10 21.34 -15.13
C ASN A 529 -8.85 19.85 -14.93
N TYR A 530 -9.62 19.02 -15.63
CA TYR A 530 -9.41 17.58 -15.65
C TYR A 530 -9.86 16.91 -16.94
N ILE A 531 -9.28 15.74 -17.19
CA ILE A 531 -9.68 14.77 -18.20
C ILE A 531 -9.82 13.43 -17.49
N SER A 532 -10.97 12.77 -17.66
CA SER A 532 -11.20 11.39 -17.26
C SER A 532 -11.59 10.56 -18.47
N PHE A 533 -10.89 9.45 -18.65
CA PHE A 533 -11.08 8.56 -19.79
C PHE A 533 -11.26 7.12 -19.31
N ILE A 534 -12.35 6.49 -19.76
CA ILE A 534 -12.65 5.09 -19.53
C ILE A 534 -12.70 4.40 -20.88
N PHE A 535 -11.99 3.28 -20.99
CA PHE A 535 -11.95 2.47 -22.19
C PHE A 535 -12.17 1.01 -21.84
N LYS A 536 -13.13 0.36 -22.49
CA LYS A 536 -13.48 -1.04 -22.24
C LYS A 536 -13.96 -1.78 -23.48
N GLY A 537 -13.78 -3.10 -23.44
CA GLY A 537 -14.52 -4.05 -24.26
C GLY A 537 -13.73 -4.59 -25.44
N GLY A 538 -14.42 -5.33 -26.31
CA GLY A 538 -13.89 -5.84 -27.58
C GLY A 538 -14.51 -7.15 -28.02
N ALA A 539 -14.34 -7.45 -29.30
CA ALA A 539 -14.97 -8.59 -29.95
C ALA A 539 -14.01 -9.77 -30.13
N ALA A 540 -12.71 -9.53 -29.95
CA ALA A 540 -11.66 -10.52 -30.15
C ALA A 540 -11.43 -11.43 -28.92
N ALA A 541 -10.54 -12.42 -29.04
CA ALA A 541 -10.09 -13.24 -27.92
C ALA A 541 -9.39 -12.40 -26.83
N ALA A 542 -9.38 -12.91 -25.59
CA ALA A 542 -8.93 -12.17 -24.40
C ALA A 542 -7.51 -11.61 -24.54
N ASP A 543 -6.59 -12.38 -25.14
CA ASP A 543 -5.21 -11.98 -25.40
C ASP A 543 -5.12 -10.73 -26.29
N ARG A 544 -5.97 -10.62 -27.32
CA ARG A 544 -5.99 -9.48 -28.23
C ARG A 544 -6.63 -8.24 -27.61
N LYS A 545 -7.66 -8.42 -26.77
CA LYS A 545 -8.25 -7.31 -26.01
C LYS A 545 -7.23 -6.70 -25.05
N VAL A 546 -6.50 -7.55 -24.31
CA VAL A 546 -5.43 -7.12 -23.40
C VAL A 546 -4.33 -6.38 -24.16
N ARG A 547 -3.86 -6.90 -25.29
CA ARG A 547 -2.84 -6.21 -26.12
C ARG A 547 -3.27 -4.81 -26.56
N ARG A 548 -4.54 -4.63 -26.91
CA ARG A 548 -5.06 -3.31 -27.27
C ARG A 548 -5.07 -2.36 -26.10
N VAL A 549 -5.53 -2.82 -24.94
CA VAL A 549 -5.52 -2.02 -23.71
C VAL A 549 -4.10 -1.60 -23.33
N ARG A 550 -3.13 -2.53 -23.42
CA ARG A 550 -1.71 -2.22 -23.22
C ARG A 550 -1.14 -1.24 -24.25
N LEU A 551 -1.63 -1.24 -25.49
CA LEU A 551 -1.26 -0.23 -26.48
C LEU A 551 -1.79 1.15 -26.09
N VAL A 552 -3.05 1.24 -25.66
CA VAL A 552 -3.66 2.52 -25.21
C VAL A 552 -2.94 3.05 -23.97
N GLU A 553 -2.63 2.18 -23.02
CA GLU A 553 -1.82 2.50 -21.84
C GLU A 553 -0.48 3.11 -22.24
N LYS A 554 0.28 2.45 -23.11
CA LYS A 554 1.57 2.95 -23.58
C LYS A 554 1.49 4.32 -24.26
N LEU A 555 0.44 4.54 -25.07
CA LEU A 555 0.24 5.84 -25.73
C LEU A 555 -0.04 6.94 -24.72
N LEU A 556 -0.95 6.71 -23.77
CA LEU A 556 -1.35 7.70 -22.79
C LEU A 556 -0.25 8.01 -21.75
N GLN A 557 0.61 7.03 -21.42
CA GLN A 557 1.78 7.23 -20.54
C GLN A 557 2.75 8.28 -21.08
N GLN A 558 2.81 8.49 -22.40
CA GLN A 558 3.66 9.51 -23.01
C GLN A 558 3.15 10.94 -22.77
N PHE A 559 1.94 11.11 -22.24
CA PHE A 559 1.23 12.39 -22.15
C PHE A 559 0.66 12.66 -20.75
N ASP A 560 1.38 12.21 -19.70
CA ASP A 560 1.14 12.47 -18.27
C ASP A 560 -0.20 12.00 -17.68
N PHE A 561 -0.91 11.11 -18.38
CA PHE A 561 -2.08 10.48 -17.80
C PHE A 561 -1.65 9.51 -16.69
N ARG A 562 -2.31 9.60 -15.52
CA ARG A 562 -2.30 8.53 -14.52
C ARG A 562 -3.23 7.43 -14.99
N ILE A 563 -2.74 6.21 -15.08
CA ILE A 563 -3.48 5.09 -15.69
C ILE A 563 -3.60 3.94 -14.69
N ASP A 564 -4.80 3.38 -14.61
CA ASP A 564 -5.08 2.11 -13.94
C ASP A 564 -5.66 1.14 -14.98
N VAL A 565 -5.10 -0.06 -15.04
CA VAL A 565 -5.48 -1.10 -16.01
C VAL A 565 -5.90 -2.35 -15.27
N LYS A 566 -7.16 -2.75 -15.49
CA LYS A 566 -7.73 -3.99 -14.94
C LYS A 566 -8.32 -4.82 -16.07
N ASP A 567 -7.66 -5.94 -16.37
CA ASP A 567 -8.02 -6.86 -17.45
C ASP A 567 -8.15 -6.18 -18.82
N ASP A 568 -9.38 -6.03 -19.33
CA ASP A 568 -9.71 -5.41 -20.61
C ASP A 568 -10.25 -3.97 -20.47
N SER A 569 -10.09 -3.40 -19.28
CA SER A 569 -10.58 -2.07 -18.91
C SER A 569 -9.42 -1.17 -18.52
N LEU A 570 -9.45 0.07 -19.01
CA LEU A 570 -8.46 1.11 -18.73
C LEU A 570 -9.17 2.35 -18.22
N PHE A 571 -8.67 2.86 -17.11
CA PHE A 571 -9.03 4.17 -16.56
C PHE A 571 -7.81 5.08 -16.67
N ALA A 572 -7.98 6.27 -17.22
CA ALA A 572 -6.93 7.28 -17.30
C ALA A 572 -7.44 8.63 -16.79
N ARG A 573 -6.59 9.36 -16.07
CA ARG A 573 -6.91 10.68 -15.51
C ARG A 573 -5.74 11.65 -15.61
N LEU A 574 -6.04 12.89 -15.96
CA LEU A 574 -5.14 14.04 -15.96
C LEU A 574 -5.86 15.21 -15.27
N GLN A 575 -5.18 15.94 -14.38
CA GLN A 575 -5.78 17.05 -13.63
C GLN A 575 -4.72 18.04 -13.15
N GLY A 576 -5.12 19.29 -12.88
CA GLY A 576 -4.25 20.31 -12.27
C GLY A 576 -3.29 20.98 -13.25
N TYR A 577 -3.66 21.02 -14.55
CA TYR A 577 -2.87 21.67 -15.60
C TYR A 577 -3.63 22.87 -16.17
N ASP A 578 -2.91 23.81 -16.78
CA ASP A 578 -3.53 24.95 -17.44
C ASP A 578 -4.41 24.53 -18.63
N GLN A 579 -5.22 25.49 -19.11
CA GLN A 579 -6.18 25.27 -20.18
C GLN A 579 -5.53 24.82 -21.49
N ASP A 580 -4.40 25.42 -21.87
CA ASP A 580 -3.73 25.12 -23.15
C ASP A 580 -3.16 23.70 -23.13
N TYR A 581 -2.50 23.34 -22.03
CA TYR A 581 -1.97 22.01 -21.79
C TYR A 581 -3.09 20.95 -21.84
N THR A 582 -4.18 21.21 -21.12
CA THR A 582 -5.33 20.29 -21.04
C THR A 582 -6.01 20.12 -22.40
N ASN A 583 -6.18 21.20 -23.16
CA ASN A 583 -6.73 21.15 -24.52
C ASN A 583 -5.84 20.34 -25.47
N GLU A 584 -4.53 20.48 -25.39
CA GLU A 584 -3.60 19.69 -26.20
C GLU A 584 -3.73 18.19 -25.87
N ARG A 585 -3.89 17.81 -24.59
CA ARG A 585 -4.06 16.40 -24.19
C ARG A 585 -5.42 15.85 -24.60
N LEU A 586 -6.46 16.68 -24.63
CA LEU A 586 -7.75 16.30 -25.21
C LEU A 586 -7.67 16.02 -26.71
N ARG A 587 -6.90 16.82 -27.47
CA ARG A 587 -6.65 16.56 -28.90
C ARG A 587 -5.93 15.22 -29.11
N ILE A 588 -4.91 14.94 -28.30
CA ILE A 588 -4.20 13.66 -28.35
C ILE A 588 -5.16 12.49 -28.05
N LEU A 589 -5.95 12.62 -26.98
CA LEU A 589 -6.91 11.61 -26.58
C LEU A 589 -7.97 11.35 -27.67
N GLY A 590 -8.48 12.40 -28.32
CA GLY A 590 -9.42 12.29 -29.43
C GLY A 590 -8.87 11.45 -30.59
N HIS A 591 -7.60 11.66 -30.94
CA HIS A 591 -6.93 10.85 -31.95
C HIS A 591 -6.79 9.39 -31.52
N ILE A 592 -6.37 9.13 -30.28
CA ILE A 592 -6.27 7.78 -29.72
C ILE A 592 -7.63 7.06 -29.76
N ILE A 593 -8.71 7.75 -29.36
CA ILE A 593 -10.07 7.18 -29.37
C ILE A 593 -10.47 6.70 -30.76
N ILE A 594 -10.13 7.44 -31.81
CA ILE A 594 -10.48 7.07 -33.19
C ILE A 594 -9.57 5.99 -33.76
N HIS A 595 -8.26 6.08 -33.54
CA HIS A 595 -7.29 5.20 -34.20
C HIS A 595 -7.06 3.88 -33.47
N THR A 596 -7.55 3.73 -32.24
CA THR A 596 -7.51 2.45 -31.50
C THR A 596 -8.78 1.60 -31.66
N ARG A 597 -9.72 2.06 -32.48
CA ARG A 597 -11.00 1.39 -32.77
C ARG A 597 -10.75 0.08 -33.51
N GLN A 598 -11.34 -1.01 -33.02
CA GLN A 598 -11.30 -2.32 -33.67
C GLN A 598 -9.90 -2.89 -33.98
N LEU A 599 -8.86 -2.33 -33.36
CA LEU A 599 -7.50 -2.86 -33.51
C LEU A 599 -7.31 -4.25 -32.89
N ASP A 600 -8.12 -4.61 -31.89
CA ASP A 600 -8.13 -5.95 -31.28
C ASP A 600 -8.39 -7.05 -32.33
N MET A 601 -9.14 -6.74 -33.40
CA MET A 601 -9.37 -7.67 -34.50
C MET A 601 -8.09 -7.95 -35.31
N GLY A 602 -7.20 -6.98 -35.43
CA GLY A 602 -5.95 -7.05 -36.21
C GLY A 602 -4.69 -7.39 -35.40
N MET A 603 -4.75 -7.39 -34.06
CA MET A 603 -3.64 -7.56 -33.12
C MET A 603 -3.22 -9.02 -32.90
N SER A 604 -2.85 -9.72 -33.97
CA SER A 604 -2.42 -11.12 -33.94
C SER A 604 -1.06 -11.36 -33.24
N SER A 605 -0.18 -10.35 -33.18
CA SER A 605 1.15 -10.46 -32.57
C SER A 605 1.59 -9.18 -31.84
N ASN A 606 2.60 -9.27 -30.96
CA ASN A 606 3.21 -8.11 -30.32
C ASN A 606 3.89 -7.18 -31.33
N ALA A 607 4.45 -7.73 -32.42
CA ALA A 607 5.03 -6.92 -33.50
C ALA A 607 3.96 -6.05 -34.20
N ARG A 608 2.76 -6.59 -34.42
CA ARG A 608 1.61 -5.82 -34.95
C ARG A 608 1.16 -4.73 -33.97
N ALA A 609 1.12 -5.03 -32.67
CA ALA A 609 0.80 -4.02 -31.65
C ALA A 609 1.83 -2.87 -31.65
N ASN A 610 3.13 -3.18 -31.68
CA ASN A 610 4.17 -2.15 -31.76
C ASN A 610 4.08 -1.33 -33.05
N TRP A 611 3.75 -1.95 -34.20
CA TRP A 611 3.52 -1.22 -35.44
C TRP A 611 2.38 -0.20 -35.31
N TYR A 612 1.24 -0.60 -34.73
CA TYR A 612 0.13 0.32 -34.46
C TYR A 612 0.50 1.44 -33.50
N TYR A 613 1.32 1.14 -32.48
CA TYR A 613 1.81 2.14 -31.54
C TYR A 613 2.60 3.24 -32.28
N GLU A 614 3.56 2.86 -33.12
CA GLU A 614 4.36 3.81 -33.92
C GLU A 614 3.51 4.58 -34.94
N ASP A 615 2.55 3.92 -35.61
CA ASP A 615 1.67 4.57 -36.59
C ASP A 615 0.78 5.63 -35.93
N ILE A 616 0.20 5.33 -34.77
CA ILE A 616 -0.63 6.28 -34.00
C ILE A 616 0.24 7.42 -33.46
N LEU A 617 1.41 7.12 -32.91
CA LEU A 617 2.32 8.15 -32.39
C LEU A 617 2.79 9.11 -33.50
N LYS A 618 3.06 8.57 -34.70
CA LYS A 618 3.36 9.37 -35.89
C LYS A 618 2.19 10.26 -36.29
N GLY A 619 0.96 9.75 -36.20
CA GLY A 619 -0.27 10.52 -36.40
C GLY A 619 -0.38 11.68 -35.41
N ILE A 620 -0.14 11.44 -34.12
CA ILE A 620 -0.16 12.48 -33.08
C ILE A 620 0.87 13.58 -33.37
N ARG A 621 2.10 13.19 -33.72
CA ARG A 621 3.19 14.11 -34.08
C ARG A 621 2.90 15.00 -35.28
N SER A 622 1.91 14.68 -36.12
CA SER A 622 1.57 15.53 -37.26
C SER A 622 0.73 16.75 -36.91
N PHE A 623 0.13 16.82 -35.71
CA PHE A 623 -0.75 17.92 -35.29
C PHE A 623 -0.51 18.41 -33.85
N VAL A 624 0.52 17.88 -33.17
CA VAL A 624 0.96 18.24 -31.82
C VAL A 624 2.48 18.38 -31.80
N ASN A 625 3.00 19.47 -31.24
CA ASN A 625 4.43 19.65 -31.04
C ASN A 625 4.86 18.92 -29.75
N ILE A 626 5.40 17.71 -29.89
CA ILE A 626 5.97 16.96 -28.76
C ILE A 626 7.46 17.36 -28.64
N PRO A 627 7.92 17.97 -27.53
CA PRO A 627 9.35 18.15 -27.28
C PRO A 627 10.07 16.80 -27.29
N HIS A 628 11.25 16.75 -27.90
CA HIS A 628 12.04 15.53 -28.09
C HIS A 628 12.49 14.85 -26.80
#